data_AF-A0A7C5VCI8-F1
#
_entry.id   AF-A0A7C5VCI8-F1
#
_cell.length_a   1.000
_cell.length_b   1.000
_cell.length_c   1.000
_cell.angle_alpha   90.00
_cell.angle_beta   90.00
_cell.angle_gamma   90.00
#
_symmetry.space_group_name_H-M   'P 1'
#
loop_
_entity.id
_entity.type
_entity.pdbx_description
1 polymer ?
#
loop_
_entity_poly.entity_id
_entity_poly.type
_entity_poly.pdbx_seq_one_letter_code
_entity_poly.pdbx_strand_id
1 'polypeptide(L)'
;MNHPSCHLLLTNGRTGSNFIRTLIQSHPQMMNYGEVLGPWTPYYKMLRSRFRFFHDNAEYIEWILHSRTLFEIMQLYYSSSGMVKRLSGYQITGRKSWKNLVSIGIKEFYTNLQPHGCLSALLGEGRMHLIALVRNNTLQRYVSWMAAEETGVWVTQRASSPIRIKIDIDHMMNNLPGLEEEKQGVIDTWRRYSGPKILIEYEKMFADPLCTEQIKRNIIGFLHAKALPVVSGCRKILPERLDQKVLNYEAMQRALASSPFNQFLDPAV
;
A
#
# COMPACT_ATOMS: atom_id res chain seq x y z
N MET A 1 17.56 -13.61 -21.80
CA MET A 1 16.82 -12.34 -21.61
C MET A 1 16.80 -12.06 -20.12
N ASN A 2 17.19 -10.87 -19.66
CA ASN A 2 17.14 -10.56 -18.23
C ASN A 2 15.68 -10.42 -17.79
N HIS A 3 15.27 -11.24 -16.84
CA HIS A 3 13.98 -11.08 -16.17
C HIS A 3 14.10 -9.95 -15.14
N PRO A 4 13.09 -9.07 -15.01
CA PRO A 4 13.07 -8.08 -13.94
C PRO A 4 13.06 -8.78 -12.58
N SER A 5 13.71 -8.17 -11.59
CA SER A 5 13.60 -8.60 -10.18
C SER A 5 12.15 -8.49 -9.70
N CYS A 6 11.74 -9.36 -8.78
CA CYS A 6 10.40 -9.32 -8.20
C CYS A 6 10.39 -8.49 -6.91
N HIS A 7 9.33 -7.71 -6.67
CA HIS A 7 9.16 -6.98 -5.41
C HIS A 7 7.76 -7.13 -4.82
N LEU A 8 7.68 -7.07 -3.49
CA LEU A 8 6.43 -7.07 -2.73
C LEU A 8 6.37 -5.83 -1.85
N LEU A 9 5.37 -4.98 -2.06
CA LEU A 9 4.99 -3.95 -1.10
C LEU A 9 3.96 -4.54 -0.12
N LEU A 10 4.47 -5.04 1.02
CA LEU A 10 3.67 -5.63 2.10
C LEU A 10 3.24 -4.55 3.08
N THR A 11 1.95 -4.44 3.34
CA THR A 11 1.41 -3.39 4.21
C THR A 11 0.04 -3.74 4.75
N ASN A 12 -0.60 -2.81 5.43
CA ASN A 12 -2.01 -2.89 5.82
C ASN A 12 -2.81 -1.74 5.20
N GLY A 13 -4.13 -1.76 5.36
CA GLY A 13 -4.98 -0.66 4.93
C GLY A 13 -4.60 0.67 5.61
N ARG A 14 -4.65 1.78 4.87
CA ARG A 14 -4.50 3.16 5.39
C ARG A 14 -3.12 3.54 5.96
N THR A 15 -2.08 2.91 5.44
CA THR A 15 -0.66 3.15 5.78
C THR A 15 0.08 4.07 4.79
N GLY A 16 -0.62 4.61 3.78
CA GLY A 16 0.02 5.39 2.71
C GLY A 16 0.61 4.54 1.57
N SER A 17 0.29 3.25 1.49
CA SER A 17 0.86 2.33 0.48
C SER A 17 0.61 2.75 -0.98
N ASN A 18 -0.45 3.49 -1.26
CA ASN A 18 -0.72 4.05 -2.59
C ASN A 18 0.28 5.14 -3.00
N PHE A 19 0.92 5.84 -2.06
CA PHE A 19 2.01 6.78 -2.35
C PHE A 19 3.22 6.04 -2.93
N ILE A 20 3.69 4.99 -2.25
CA ILE A 20 4.81 4.16 -2.71
C ILE A 20 4.46 3.46 -4.02
N ARG A 21 3.26 2.89 -4.11
CA ARG A 21 2.80 2.25 -5.35
C ARG A 21 2.82 3.24 -6.53
N THR A 22 2.35 4.47 -6.32
CA THR A 22 2.34 5.51 -7.36
C THR A 22 3.76 5.90 -7.75
N LEU A 23 4.67 6.08 -6.79
CA LEU A 23 6.10 6.32 -7.04
C LEU A 23 6.72 5.21 -7.92
N ILE A 24 6.51 3.95 -7.57
CA ILE A 24 7.02 2.82 -8.36
C ILE A 24 6.39 2.83 -9.75
N GLN A 25 5.08 3.08 -9.82
CA GLN A 25 4.33 3.08 -11.07
C GLN A 25 4.68 4.27 -11.99
N SER A 26 5.16 5.40 -11.48
CA SER A 26 5.62 6.52 -12.31
C SER A 26 7.08 6.39 -12.75
N HIS A 27 7.80 5.35 -12.34
CA HIS A 27 9.15 5.09 -12.85
C HIS A 27 9.14 4.20 -14.11
N PRO A 28 9.82 4.55 -15.22
CA PRO A 28 9.74 3.78 -16.48
C PRO A 28 10.34 2.37 -16.40
N GLN A 29 11.27 2.12 -15.48
CA GLN A 29 11.93 0.82 -15.29
C GLN A 29 11.29 -0.07 -14.23
N MET A 30 10.22 0.38 -13.57
CA MET A 30 9.58 -0.40 -12.50
C MET A 30 8.10 -0.59 -12.79
N MET A 31 7.49 -1.66 -12.29
CA MET A 31 6.05 -1.91 -12.47
C MET A 31 5.45 -2.45 -11.19
N ASN A 32 4.30 -1.91 -10.76
CA ASN A 32 3.56 -2.47 -9.63
C ASN A 32 2.08 -2.63 -10.00
N TYR A 33 1.62 -3.89 -10.03
CA TYR A 33 0.25 -4.22 -10.39
C TYR A 33 -0.76 -3.72 -9.34
N GLY A 34 -0.32 -3.49 -8.11
CA GLY A 34 -1.17 -3.11 -6.99
C GLY A 34 -1.71 -4.33 -6.26
N GLU A 35 -2.90 -4.17 -5.68
CA GLU A 35 -3.67 -5.27 -5.11
C GLU A 35 -4.17 -6.15 -6.25
N VAL A 36 -3.90 -7.45 -6.16
CA VAL A 36 -4.25 -8.45 -7.18
C VAL A 36 -5.17 -9.54 -6.64
N LEU A 37 -5.24 -9.69 -5.32
CA LEU A 37 -6.12 -10.65 -4.65
C LEU A 37 -7.48 -10.05 -4.25
N GLY A 38 -7.58 -8.73 -4.14
CA GLY A 38 -8.81 -8.07 -3.73
C GLY A 38 -9.94 -8.20 -4.78
N PRO A 39 -11.18 -8.60 -4.39
CA PRO A 39 -12.29 -8.77 -5.32
C PRO A 39 -12.73 -7.48 -6.04
N TRP A 40 -12.36 -6.33 -5.49
CA TRP A 40 -12.61 -5.01 -6.09
C TRP A 40 -11.66 -4.69 -7.26
N THR A 41 -10.56 -5.44 -7.43
CA THR A 41 -9.49 -5.09 -8.37
C THR A 41 -9.82 -5.53 -9.80
N PRO A 42 -9.37 -4.77 -10.83
CA PRO A 42 -9.51 -5.19 -12.23
C PRO A 42 -8.82 -6.53 -12.52
N TYR A 43 -7.69 -6.81 -11.86
CA TYR A 43 -6.96 -8.07 -11.99
C TYR A 43 -7.82 -9.24 -11.56
N TYR A 44 -8.36 -9.17 -10.35
CA TYR A 44 -9.28 -10.17 -9.85
C TYR A 44 -10.47 -10.31 -10.79
N LYS A 45 -11.17 -9.23 -11.15
CA LYS A 45 -12.38 -9.31 -12.00
C LYS A 45 -12.10 -9.86 -13.41
N MET A 46 -10.99 -9.48 -14.03
CA MET A 46 -10.63 -9.91 -15.39
C MET A 46 -10.07 -11.34 -15.43
N LEU A 47 -9.36 -11.75 -14.38
CA LEU A 47 -8.66 -13.02 -14.31
C LEU A 47 -9.40 -14.08 -13.47
N ARG A 48 -10.51 -13.74 -12.80
CA ARG A 48 -11.31 -14.68 -11.98
C ARG A 48 -11.78 -15.90 -12.74
N SER A 49 -12.11 -15.77 -14.03
CA SER A 49 -12.45 -16.93 -14.87
C SER A 49 -11.27 -17.87 -15.09
N ARG A 50 -10.04 -17.35 -14.99
CA ARG A 50 -8.78 -18.10 -15.09
C ARG A 50 -8.25 -18.59 -13.73
N PHE A 51 -8.83 -18.16 -12.60
CA PHE A 51 -8.46 -18.66 -11.27
C PHE A 51 -8.71 -20.17 -11.11
N ARG A 52 -9.57 -20.76 -11.95
CA ARG A 52 -9.77 -22.23 -11.99
C ARG A 52 -8.53 -23.01 -12.44
N PHE A 53 -7.52 -22.34 -12.99
CA PHE A 53 -6.27 -22.96 -13.44
C PHE A 53 -5.13 -22.90 -12.42
N PHE A 54 -5.28 -22.13 -11.34
CA PHE A 54 -4.26 -22.03 -10.30
C PHE A 54 -4.72 -22.78 -9.05
N HIS A 55 -3.81 -23.49 -8.40
CA HIS A 55 -4.08 -24.24 -7.19
C HIS A 55 -4.22 -23.33 -5.96
N ASP A 56 -3.46 -22.24 -5.92
CA ASP A 56 -3.51 -21.26 -4.84
C ASP A 56 -3.16 -19.82 -5.27
N ASN A 57 -3.24 -18.88 -4.32
CA ASN A 57 -2.96 -17.46 -4.53
C ASN A 57 -1.47 -17.18 -4.83
N ALA A 58 -0.54 -18.00 -4.32
CA ALA A 58 0.89 -17.80 -4.52
C ALA A 58 1.26 -18.13 -5.97
N GLU A 59 0.75 -19.25 -6.50
CA GLU A 59 0.94 -19.64 -7.90
C GLU A 59 0.38 -18.57 -8.86
N TYR A 60 -0.79 -18.03 -8.55
CA TYR A 60 -1.39 -16.92 -9.32
C TYR A 60 -0.50 -15.66 -9.32
N ILE A 61 0.03 -15.28 -8.16
CA ILE A 61 0.93 -14.11 -8.05
C ILE A 61 2.24 -14.37 -8.79
N GLU A 62 2.83 -15.55 -8.65
CA GLU A 62 4.03 -15.96 -9.38
C GLU A 62 3.82 -15.86 -10.89
N TRP A 63 2.67 -16.33 -11.39
CA TRP A 63 2.30 -16.19 -12.79
C TRP A 63 2.17 -14.72 -13.20
N ILE A 64 1.53 -13.86 -12.40
CA ILE A 64 1.41 -12.42 -12.70
C ILE A 64 2.79 -11.77 -12.85
N LEU A 65 3.72 -12.08 -11.94
CA LEU A 65 5.05 -11.47 -11.91
C LEU A 65 5.94 -11.91 -13.07
N HIS A 66 5.75 -13.13 -13.57
CA HIS A 66 6.58 -13.69 -14.64
C HIS A 66 5.94 -13.66 -16.03
N SER A 67 4.63 -13.38 -16.13
CA SER A 67 3.90 -13.38 -17.40
C SER A 67 4.13 -12.11 -18.22
N ARG A 68 5.02 -12.22 -19.22
CA ARG A 68 5.23 -11.18 -20.22
C ARG A 68 3.96 -10.84 -21.00
N THR A 69 3.15 -11.84 -21.33
CA THR A 69 1.87 -11.64 -22.04
C THR A 69 0.91 -10.81 -21.20
N LEU A 70 0.77 -11.12 -19.90
CA LEU A 70 -0.04 -10.31 -19.01
C LEU A 70 0.49 -8.88 -18.93
N PHE A 71 1.80 -8.71 -18.79
CA PHE A 71 2.41 -7.39 -18.80
C PHE A 71 2.01 -6.58 -20.04
N GLU A 72 2.15 -7.15 -21.24
CA GLU A 72 1.83 -6.47 -22.50
C GLU A 72 0.34 -6.10 -22.59
N ILE A 73 -0.57 -6.99 -22.19
CA ILE A 73 -2.01 -6.73 -22.09
C ILE A 73 -2.28 -5.57 -21.13
N MET A 74 -1.65 -5.60 -19.94
CA MET A 74 -1.84 -4.56 -18.95
C MET A 74 -1.30 -3.22 -19.44
N GLN A 75 -0.17 -3.18 -20.16
CA GLN A 75 0.34 -1.95 -20.76
C GLN A 75 -0.65 -1.35 -21.77
N LEU A 76 -1.33 -2.19 -22.55
CA LEU A 76 -2.41 -1.72 -23.45
C LEU A 76 -3.59 -1.16 -22.64
N TYR A 77 -4.05 -1.88 -21.62
CA TYR A 77 -5.12 -1.39 -20.73
C TYR A 77 -4.77 -0.07 -20.06
N TYR A 78 -3.53 0.08 -19.57
CA TYR A 78 -3.05 1.32 -18.95
C TYR A 78 -2.98 2.49 -19.95
N SER A 79 -2.65 2.21 -21.21
CA SER A 79 -2.59 3.22 -22.27
C SER A 79 -3.99 3.66 -22.72
N SER A 80 -4.94 2.73 -22.84
CA SER A 80 -6.32 3.02 -23.28
C SER A 80 -7.19 3.65 -22.19
N SER A 81 -6.92 3.34 -20.92
CA SER A 81 -7.60 3.97 -19.77
C SER A 81 -7.04 5.36 -19.38
N GLY A 82 -6.14 5.92 -20.20
CA GLY A 82 -5.47 7.21 -19.95
C GLY A 82 -6.42 8.41 -19.78
N MET A 83 -7.64 8.35 -20.34
CA MET A 83 -8.66 9.39 -20.19
C MET A 83 -9.37 9.31 -18.83
N VAL A 84 -9.67 8.11 -18.34
CA VAL A 84 -10.32 7.87 -17.03
C VAL A 84 -9.34 8.09 -15.87
N LYS A 85 -8.05 7.84 -16.08
CA LYS A 85 -7.01 7.97 -15.03
C LYS A 85 -6.44 9.38 -14.87
N ARG A 86 -6.53 10.23 -15.89
CA ARG A 86 -6.30 11.69 -15.75
C ARG A 86 -7.30 12.34 -14.79
N LEU A 87 -8.52 11.80 -14.71
CA LEU A 87 -9.55 12.25 -13.77
C LEU A 87 -9.34 11.69 -12.34
N SER A 88 -8.67 10.54 -12.19
CA SER A 88 -8.33 9.93 -10.89
C SER A 88 -6.93 10.30 -10.35
N GLY A 89 -6.24 11.26 -10.99
CA GLY A 89 -4.92 11.75 -10.57
C GLY A 89 -3.71 10.84 -10.87
N TYR A 90 -3.90 9.67 -11.49
CA TYR A 90 -2.78 8.77 -11.78
C TYR A 90 -1.92 9.31 -12.93
N GLN A 91 -0.77 9.92 -12.63
CA GLN A 91 0.26 10.21 -13.64
C GLN A 91 1.02 8.93 -13.98
N ILE A 92 0.44 8.14 -14.89
CA ILE A 92 1.14 7.01 -15.48
C ILE A 92 2.08 7.58 -16.55
N THR A 93 3.38 7.47 -16.32
CA THR A 93 4.37 7.60 -17.39
C THR A 93 4.01 6.61 -18.49
N GLY A 94 4.14 7.01 -19.76
CA GLY A 94 3.68 6.25 -20.92
C GLY A 94 4.07 4.77 -20.97
N ARG A 95 3.57 4.06 -21.99
CA ARG A 95 3.73 2.62 -22.17
C ARG A 95 5.13 2.12 -21.80
N LYS A 96 5.22 1.20 -20.84
CA LYS A 96 6.49 0.59 -20.40
C LYS A 96 6.86 -0.59 -21.30
N SER A 97 8.17 -0.83 -21.43
CA SER A 97 8.72 -1.96 -22.17
C SER A 97 9.26 -3.00 -21.22
N TRP A 98 8.92 -4.28 -21.45
CA TRP A 98 9.43 -5.40 -20.66
C TRP A 98 10.96 -5.43 -20.64
N LYS A 99 11.60 -5.14 -21.78
CA LYS A 99 13.08 -5.12 -21.90
C LYS A 99 13.77 -4.06 -21.03
N ASN A 100 13.04 -3.01 -20.63
CA ASN A 100 13.57 -1.91 -19.84
C ASN A 100 13.22 -2.03 -18.35
N LEU A 101 12.41 -3.02 -17.97
CA LEU A 101 12.06 -3.25 -16.58
C LEU A 101 13.26 -3.83 -15.82
N VAL A 102 13.55 -3.24 -14.68
CA VAL A 102 14.48 -3.78 -13.69
C VAL A 102 13.74 -4.43 -12.52
N SER A 103 12.49 -4.01 -12.28
CA SER A 103 11.68 -4.54 -11.19
C SER A 103 10.19 -4.60 -11.53
N ILE A 104 9.54 -5.70 -11.13
CA ILE A 104 8.10 -5.95 -11.28
C ILE A 104 7.54 -6.47 -9.96
N GLY A 105 6.33 -6.06 -9.60
CA GLY A 105 5.82 -6.42 -8.28
C GLY A 105 4.35 -6.17 -8.06
N ILE A 106 3.92 -6.47 -6.84
CA ILE A 106 2.57 -6.25 -6.35
C ILE A 106 2.58 -5.43 -5.06
N LYS A 107 1.42 -4.91 -4.70
CA LYS A 107 1.15 -4.30 -3.39
C LYS A 107 -0.01 -5.05 -2.79
N GLU A 108 0.16 -5.66 -1.64
CA GLU A 108 -0.92 -6.44 -1.06
C GLU A 108 -0.98 -6.27 0.45
N PHE A 109 -2.17 -6.49 1.00
CA PHE A 109 -2.36 -6.41 2.44
C PHE A 109 -1.91 -7.70 3.12
N TYR A 110 -1.33 -7.56 4.32
CA TYR A 110 -0.95 -8.71 5.16
C TYR A 110 -2.10 -9.69 5.31
N THR A 111 -3.29 -9.20 5.64
CA THR A 111 -4.51 -9.99 5.81
C THR A 111 -4.92 -10.75 4.55
N ASN A 112 -4.60 -10.25 3.36
CA ASN A 112 -4.90 -10.94 2.09
C ASN A 112 -3.87 -12.04 1.77
N LEU A 113 -2.64 -11.92 2.27
CA LEU A 113 -1.56 -12.88 2.02
C LEU A 113 -1.38 -13.90 3.15
N GLN A 114 -1.92 -13.65 4.35
CA GLN A 114 -1.86 -14.56 5.48
C GLN A 114 -2.59 -15.90 5.25
N PRO A 115 -3.81 -15.93 4.69
CA PRO A 115 -4.52 -17.18 4.49
C PRO A 115 -3.71 -18.18 3.67
N HIS A 116 -3.76 -19.45 4.10
CA HIS A 116 -3.20 -20.59 3.39
C HIS A 116 -1.68 -20.53 3.09
N GLY A 117 -0.90 -19.75 3.85
CA GLY A 117 0.56 -19.73 3.70
C GLY A 117 1.07 -19.03 2.43
N CYS A 118 0.22 -18.26 1.75
CA CYS A 118 0.59 -17.54 0.53
C CYS A 118 1.80 -16.61 0.75
N LEU A 119 1.82 -15.87 1.86
CA LEU A 119 2.94 -14.99 2.20
C LEU A 119 4.27 -15.75 2.36
N SER A 120 4.25 -16.92 3.01
CA SER A 120 5.44 -17.75 3.16
C SER A 120 5.91 -18.36 1.85
N ALA A 121 4.98 -18.73 0.97
CA ALA A 121 5.31 -19.26 -0.36
C ALA A 121 5.99 -18.20 -1.24
N LEU A 122 5.43 -16.98 -1.29
CA LEU A 122 5.98 -15.87 -2.08
C LEU A 122 7.34 -15.39 -1.60
N LEU A 123 7.53 -15.37 -0.27
CA LEU A 123 8.81 -14.98 0.33
C LEU A 123 9.77 -16.18 0.45
N GLY A 124 9.36 -17.37 0.02
CA GLY A 124 10.21 -18.55 -0.04
C GLY A 124 11.42 -18.29 -0.94
N GLU A 125 12.61 -18.71 -0.48
CA GLU A 125 13.89 -18.58 -1.20
C GLU A 125 14.48 -17.17 -1.29
N GLY A 126 13.89 -16.14 -0.67
CA GLY A 126 14.52 -14.82 -0.59
C GLY A 126 14.62 -14.08 -1.93
N ARG A 127 13.84 -14.49 -2.94
CA ARG A 127 13.94 -14.02 -4.33
C ARG A 127 13.32 -12.65 -4.58
N MET A 128 12.50 -12.16 -3.66
CA MET A 128 11.79 -10.89 -3.80
C MET A 128 12.45 -9.75 -3.01
N HIS A 129 12.41 -8.54 -3.53
CA HIS A 129 12.66 -7.33 -2.75
C HIS A 129 11.44 -6.99 -1.91
N LEU A 130 11.53 -7.15 -0.59
CA LEU A 130 10.45 -6.88 0.34
C LEU A 130 10.48 -5.42 0.80
N ILE A 131 9.43 -4.67 0.48
CA ILE A 131 9.17 -3.33 1.01
C ILE A 131 8.04 -3.46 2.04
N ALA A 132 8.37 -3.42 3.33
CA ALA A 132 7.38 -3.39 4.39
C ALA A 132 7.00 -1.94 4.72
N LEU A 133 5.70 -1.64 4.73
CA LEU A 133 5.18 -0.32 5.10
C LEU A 133 4.21 -0.43 6.28
N VAL A 134 4.55 0.26 7.37
CA VAL A 134 3.76 0.30 8.60
C VAL A 134 3.35 1.73 8.94
N ARG A 135 2.26 1.86 9.70
CA ARG A 135 1.84 3.11 10.32
C ARG A 135 1.77 2.87 11.81
N ASN A 136 2.60 3.57 12.57
CA ASN A 136 2.75 3.32 14.00
C ASN A 136 1.53 3.79 14.80
N ASN A 137 0.88 4.87 14.37
CA ASN A 137 -0.33 5.36 15.03
C ASN A 137 -1.58 4.57 14.57
N THR A 138 -1.92 3.51 15.30
CA THR A 138 -3.06 2.62 15.04
C THR A 138 -4.41 3.33 15.19
N LEU A 139 -4.53 4.28 16.12
CA LEU A 139 -5.76 5.08 16.28
C LEU A 139 -6.03 5.97 15.06
N GLN A 140 -5.02 6.72 14.59
CA GLN A 140 -5.16 7.52 13.39
C GLN A 140 -5.37 6.67 12.14
N ARG A 141 -4.82 5.45 12.10
CA ARG A 141 -5.11 4.47 11.05
C ARG A 141 -6.59 4.10 11.05
N TYR A 142 -7.16 3.78 12.21
CA TYR A 142 -8.58 3.48 12.39
C TYR A 142 -9.48 4.65 11.98
N VAL A 143 -9.21 5.86 12.47
CA VAL A 143 -9.97 7.08 12.08
C VAL A 143 -9.90 7.31 10.56
N SER A 144 -8.73 7.07 9.95
CA SER A 144 -8.57 7.17 8.50
C SER A 144 -9.30 6.07 7.71
N TRP A 145 -9.56 4.92 8.33
CA TRP A 145 -10.37 3.85 7.75
C TRP A 145 -11.85 4.22 7.81
N MET A 146 -12.37 4.60 8.99
CA MET A 146 -13.75 5.03 9.16
C MET A 146 -14.12 6.18 8.21
N ALA A 147 -13.25 7.18 8.07
CA ALA A 147 -13.48 8.28 7.12
C ALA A 147 -13.54 7.81 5.67
N ALA A 148 -12.74 6.80 5.28
CA ALA A 148 -12.76 6.28 3.92
C ALA A 148 -14.04 5.48 3.63
N GLU A 149 -14.57 4.77 4.64
CA GLU A 149 -15.86 4.07 4.52
C GLU A 149 -17.02 5.05 4.41
N GLU A 150 -17.07 6.07 5.27
CA GLU A 150 -18.14 7.07 5.27
C GLU A 150 -18.17 7.89 3.97
N THR A 151 -17.01 8.16 3.39
CA THR A 151 -16.89 9.04 2.19
C THR A 151 -16.78 8.26 0.88
N GLY A 152 -16.48 6.97 0.93
CA GLY A 152 -16.08 6.17 -0.23
C GLY A 152 -14.73 6.55 -0.85
N VAL A 153 -13.97 7.49 -0.27
CA VAL A 153 -12.72 8.01 -0.84
C VAL A 153 -11.49 7.33 -0.24
N TRP A 154 -10.83 6.50 -1.06
CA TRP A 154 -9.67 5.71 -0.63
C TRP A 154 -8.31 6.31 -1.02
N VAL A 155 -8.25 7.18 -2.03
CA VAL A 155 -7.05 7.91 -2.49
C VAL A 155 -7.43 9.33 -2.90
N THR A 156 -6.64 10.34 -2.49
CA THR A 156 -6.78 11.72 -2.98
C THR A 156 -5.45 12.32 -3.43
N GLN A 157 -5.53 13.25 -4.37
CA GLN A 157 -4.43 14.14 -4.78
C GLN A 157 -4.77 15.62 -4.58
N ARG A 158 -6.04 15.93 -4.30
CA ARG A 158 -6.51 17.27 -3.96
C ARG A 158 -6.67 17.35 -2.43
N ALA A 159 -6.52 18.54 -1.87
CA ALA A 159 -6.96 18.77 -0.50
C ALA A 159 -8.46 18.43 -0.44
N SER A 160 -8.83 17.44 0.37
CA SER A 160 -10.23 17.16 0.66
C SER A 160 -10.74 18.27 1.57
N SER A 161 -12.03 18.60 1.45
CA SER A 161 -12.71 19.40 2.46
C SER A 161 -12.53 18.73 3.84
N PRO A 162 -12.46 19.48 4.93
CA PRO A 162 -12.35 18.90 6.27
C PRO A 162 -13.58 18.04 6.55
N ILE A 163 -13.39 16.73 6.63
CA ILE A 163 -14.43 15.77 6.95
C ILE A 163 -14.33 15.47 8.43
N ARG A 164 -15.41 15.75 9.17
CA ARG A 164 -15.53 15.35 10.56
C ARG A 164 -16.42 14.12 10.63
N ILE A 165 -15.92 13.09 11.29
CA ILE A 165 -16.61 11.80 11.41
C ILE A 165 -16.99 11.55 12.87
N LYS A 166 -18.11 10.88 13.08
CA LYS A 166 -18.48 10.38 14.41
C LYS A 166 -17.94 8.97 14.55
N ILE A 167 -17.18 8.72 15.61
CA ILE A 167 -16.59 7.41 15.88
C ILE A 167 -17.51 6.63 16.81
N ASP A 168 -17.89 5.42 16.40
CA ASP A 168 -18.43 4.43 17.31
C ASP A 168 -17.30 3.92 18.23
N ILE A 169 -17.44 4.16 19.53
CA ILE A 169 -16.42 3.88 20.54
C ILE A 169 -16.29 2.38 20.78
N ASP A 170 -17.40 1.64 20.84
CA ASP A 170 -17.37 0.21 21.09
C ASP A 170 -16.78 -0.52 19.89
N HIS A 171 -17.19 -0.10 18.68
CA HIS A 171 -16.57 -0.60 17.45
C HIS A 171 -15.06 -0.31 17.41
N MET A 172 -14.64 0.90 17.79
CA MET A 172 -13.22 1.26 17.84
C MET A 172 -12.46 0.35 18.82
N MET A 173 -12.94 0.22 20.06
CA MET A 173 -12.26 -0.56 21.09
C MET A 173 -12.15 -2.04 20.71
N ASN A 174 -13.15 -2.58 20.01
CA ASN A 174 -13.13 -3.96 19.52
C ASN A 174 -12.17 -4.19 18.34
N ASN A 175 -11.91 -3.17 17.51
CA ASN A 175 -11.09 -3.32 16.30
C ASN A 175 -9.61 -2.95 16.50
N LEU A 176 -9.29 -2.04 17.42
CA LEU A 176 -7.90 -1.58 17.64
C LEU A 176 -6.89 -2.72 17.91
N PRO A 177 -7.21 -3.76 18.70
CA PRO A 177 -6.31 -4.91 18.88
C PRO A 177 -5.98 -5.63 17.57
N GLY A 178 -6.99 -5.94 16.75
CA GLY A 178 -6.79 -6.61 15.45
C GLY A 178 -5.93 -5.77 14.50
N LEU A 179 -6.13 -4.45 14.48
CA LEU A 179 -5.30 -3.55 13.67
C LEU A 179 -3.83 -3.53 14.11
N GLU A 180 -3.58 -3.70 15.41
CA GLU A 180 -2.24 -3.79 15.98
C GLU A 180 -1.59 -5.15 15.68
N GLU A 181 -2.34 -6.24 15.78
CA GLU A 181 -1.91 -7.58 15.37
C GLU A 181 -1.52 -7.63 13.89
N GLU A 182 -2.33 -7.04 13.00
CA GLU A 182 -2.00 -6.91 11.58
C GLU A 182 -0.70 -6.14 11.36
N LYS A 183 -0.47 -5.05 12.12
CA LYS A 183 0.77 -4.25 12.04
C LYS A 183 1.96 -5.11 12.49
N GLN A 184 1.82 -5.81 13.60
CA GLN A 184 2.86 -6.67 14.12
C GLN A 184 3.18 -7.82 13.15
N GLY A 185 2.17 -8.37 12.48
CA GLY A 185 2.35 -9.38 11.44
C GLY A 185 3.23 -8.93 10.27
N VAL A 186 3.05 -7.68 9.81
CA VAL A 186 3.94 -7.07 8.79
C VAL A 186 5.38 -6.94 9.32
N ILE A 187 5.55 -6.44 10.55
CA ILE A 187 6.86 -6.26 11.19
C ILE A 187 7.57 -7.59 11.36
N ASP A 188 6.87 -8.62 11.83
CA ASP A 188 7.44 -9.94 12.08
C ASP A 188 7.81 -10.64 10.78
N THR A 189 6.99 -10.48 9.73
CA THR A 189 7.33 -10.95 8.38
C THR A 189 8.62 -10.28 7.90
N TRP A 190 8.70 -8.95 8.02
CA TRP A 190 9.91 -8.22 7.66
C TRP A 190 11.12 -8.70 8.48
N ARG A 191 10.99 -8.88 9.80
CA ARG A 191 12.09 -9.36 10.66
C ARG A 191 12.59 -10.73 10.23
N ARG A 192 11.69 -11.69 10.00
CA ARG A 192 12.02 -13.07 9.66
C ARG A 192 12.54 -13.25 8.23
N TYR A 193 12.15 -12.37 7.30
CA TYR A 193 12.56 -12.50 5.91
C TYR A 193 14.08 -12.34 5.75
N SER A 194 14.74 -13.28 5.09
CA SER A 194 16.21 -13.27 4.91
C SER A 194 16.70 -12.61 3.63
N GLY A 195 15.79 -12.38 2.66
CA GLY A 195 16.11 -11.72 1.39
C GLY A 195 16.24 -10.20 1.49
N PRO A 196 16.43 -9.50 0.35
CA PRO A 196 16.54 -8.05 0.31
C PRO A 196 15.28 -7.39 0.88
N LYS A 197 15.44 -6.54 1.90
CA LYS A 197 14.29 -5.93 2.59
C LYS A 197 14.55 -4.52 3.10
N ILE A 198 13.49 -3.72 3.10
CA ILE A 198 13.44 -2.41 3.76
C ILE A 198 12.13 -2.25 4.54
N LEU A 199 12.19 -1.52 5.65
CA LEU A 199 11.03 -1.11 6.43
C LEU A 199 10.85 0.40 6.30
N ILE A 200 9.63 0.82 6.01
CA ILE A 200 9.24 2.22 5.91
C ILE A 200 8.12 2.47 6.92
N GLU A 201 8.29 3.52 7.70
CA GLU A 201 7.27 4.02 8.62
C GLU A 201 6.55 5.20 7.96
N TYR A 202 5.22 5.15 7.95
CA TYR A 202 4.37 6.19 7.38
C TYR A 202 4.67 7.57 7.97
N GLU A 203 4.87 7.64 9.28
CA GLU A 203 5.14 8.89 10.00
C GLU A 203 6.45 9.52 9.51
N LYS A 204 7.52 8.73 9.37
CA LYS A 204 8.79 9.19 8.79
C LYS A 204 8.67 9.56 7.32
N MET A 205 7.86 8.82 6.56
CA MET A 205 7.63 9.08 5.13
C MET A 205 7.01 10.45 4.85
N PHE A 206 6.25 11.00 5.79
CA PHE A 206 5.59 12.28 5.64
C PHE A 206 5.95 13.30 6.71
N ALA A 207 7.06 13.10 7.42
CA ALA A 207 7.52 14.04 8.45
C ALA A 207 7.86 15.40 7.85
N ASP A 208 8.60 15.40 6.73
CA ASP A 208 8.93 16.58 5.95
C ASP A 208 9.26 16.23 4.48
N PRO A 209 9.37 17.23 3.59
CA PRO A 209 9.68 17.00 2.17
C PRO A 209 11.04 16.35 1.92
N LEU A 210 12.08 16.62 2.73
CA LEU A 210 13.40 16.03 2.58
C LEU A 210 13.38 14.54 2.94
N CYS A 211 12.71 14.16 4.03
CA CYS A 211 12.48 12.76 4.38
C CYS A 211 11.71 12.02 3.28
N THR A 212 10.68 12.68 2.72
CA THR A 212 9.90 12.14 1.60
C THR A 212 10.80 11.84 0.40
N GLU A 213 11.63 12.80 -0.03
CA GLU A 213 12.56 12.61 -1.15
C GLU A 213 13.64 11.57 -0.86
N GLN A 214 14.13 11.50 0.38
CA GLN A 214 15.10 10.47 0.76
C GLN A 214 14.50 9.07 0.67
N ILE A 215 13.28 8.87 1.14
CA ILE A 215 12.58 7.58 1.03
C ILE A 215 12.33 7.22 -0.44
N LYS A 216 11.96 8.18 -1.29
CA LYS A 216 11.84 7.94 -2.74
C LYS A 216 13.15 7.44 -3.34
N ARG A 217 14.27 8.11 -3.05
CA ARG A 217 15.60 7.70 -3.52
C ARG A 217 15.97 6.30 -3.01
N ASN A 218 15.72 6.03 -1.74
CA ASN A 218 16.00 4.72 -1.13
C ASN A 218 15.22 3.60 -1.82
N ILE A 219 13.93 3.80 -2.12
CA ILE A 219 13.10 2.81 -2.84
C ILE A 219 13.64 2.59 -4.26
N ILE A 220 13.94 3.67 -5.00
CA ILE A 220 14.46 3.58 -6.38
C ILE A 220 15.79 2.81 -6.39
N GLY A 221 16.70 3.14 -5.49
CA GLY A 221 18.00 2.45 -5.36
C GLY A 221 17.86 1.00 -4.92
N PHE A 222 16.97 0.73 -3.95
CA PHE A 222 16.68 -0.62 -3.46
C PHE A 222 16.13 -1.55 -4.55
N LEU A 223 15.32 -1.02 -5.47
CA LEU A 223 14.80 -1.75 -6.62
C LEU A 223 15.73 -1.68 -7.86
N HIS A 224 16.96 -1.20 -7.69
CA HIS A 224 18.01 -1.13 -8.71
C HIS A 224 17.62 -0.34 -9.97
N ALA A 225 16.71 0.63 -9.82
CA ALA A 225 16.30 1.53 -10.90
C ALA A 225 17.24 2.73 -11.00
N LYS A 226 17.35 3.30 -12.20
CA LYS A 226 18.12 4.53 -12.41
C LYS A 226 17.46 5.68 -11.65
N ALA A 227 18.27 6.55 -11.06
CA ALA A 227 17.77 7.77 -10.44
C ALA A 227 17.17 8.69 -11.50
N LEU A 228 15.84 8.84 -11.49
CA LEU A 228 15.10 9.78 -12.30
C LEU A 228 14.24 10.67 -11.37
N PRO A 229 13.99 11.93 -11.73
CA PRO A 229 13.00 12.74 -11.01
C PRO A 229 11.63 12.11 -11.22
N VAL A 230 11.05 11.59 -10.13
CA VAL A 230 9.73 10.95 -10.14
C VAL A 230 8.75 11.79 -9.33
N VAL A 231 7.64 12.18 -9.96
CA VAL A 231 6.55 12.88 -9.29
C VAL A 231 5.59 11.85 -8.68
N SER A 232 5.29 11.99 -7.38
CA SER A 232 4.19 11.30 -6.71
C SER A 232 3.13 12.34 -6.37
N GLY A 233 1.92 12.21 -6.94
CA GLY A 233 0.82 13.15 -6.73
C GLY A 233 -0.06 12.86 -5.52
N CYS A 234 0.15 11.74 -4.82
CA CYS A 234 -0.69 11.34 -3.69
C CYS A 234 -0.46 12.24 -2.46
N ARG A 235 -1.55 12.70 -1.85
CA ARG A 235 -1.55 13.47 -0.59
C ARG A 235 -2.28 12.71 0.52
N LYS A 236 -1.99 13.05 1.78
CA LYS A 236 -2.76 12.53 2.94
C LYS A 236 -4.24 12.93 2.76
N ILE A 237 -5.15 11.97 2.95
CA ILE A 237 -6.61 12.25 2.90
C ILE A 237 -7.06 13.05 4.12
N LEU A 238 -6.41 12.84 5.27
CA LEU A 238 -6.74 13.52 6.50
C LEU A 238 -5.44 14.05 7.11
N PRO A 239 -4.96 15.25 6.74
CA PRO A 239 -3.74 15.82 7.30
C PRO A 239 -3.91 16.43 8.70
N GLU A 240 -5.14 16.71 9.15
CA GLU A 240 -5.42 17.48 10.37
C GLU A 240 -5.15 16.68 11.68
N ARG A 241 -5.32 17.29 12.85
CA ARG A 241 -5.25 16.58 14.14
C ARG A 241 -6.52 15.74 14.40
N LEU A 242 -6.47 14.81 15.35
CA LEU A 242 -7.61 13.92 15.67
C LEU A 242 -8.81 14.69 16.24
N ASP A 243 -8.56 15.65 17.13
CA ASP A 243 -9.55 16.58 17.72
C ASP A 243 -10.33 17.37 16.66
N GLN A 244 -9.69 17.70 15.54
CA GLN A 244 -10.28 18.43 14.42
C GLN A 244 -11.16 17.53 13.54
N LYS A 245 -10.94 16.21 13.53
CA LYS A 245 -11.63 15.24 12.65
C LYS A 245 -12.70 14.42 13.34
N VAL A 246 -12.59 14.20 14.64
CA VAL A 246 -13.53 13.35 15.37
C VAL A 246 -14.57 14.24 16.06
N LEU A 247 -15.85 14.04 15.73
CA LEU A 247 -16.95 14.83 16.31
C LEU A 247 -17.09 14.60 17.82
N ASN A 248 -16.92 13.37 18.27
CA ASN A 248 -17.02 12.94 19.66
C ASN A 248 -15.63 12.67 20.28
N TYR A 249 -14.66 13.54 20.02
CA TYR A 249 -13.26 13.36 20.44
C TYR A 249 -13.10 13.17 21.95
N GLU A 250 -13.80 13.96 22.78
CA GLU A 250 -13.72 13.81 24.23
C GLU A 250 -14.19 12.43 24.73
N ALA A 251 -15.25 11.88 24.12
CA ALA A 251 -15.74 10.55 24.46
C ALA A 251 -14.71 9.48 24.07
N MET A 252 -14.08 9.63 22.91
CA MET A 252 -12.99 8.79 22.46
C MET A 252 -11.77 8.87 23.39
N GLN A 253 -11.38 10.06 23.84
CA GLN A 253 -10.30 10.24 24.81
C GLN A 253 -10.60 9.55 26.14
N ARG A 254 -11.81 9.73 26.70
CA ARG A 254 -12.22 9.08 27.94
C ARG A 254 -12.19 7.56 27.84
N ALA A 255 -12.64 7.00 26.72
CA ALA A 255 -12.62 5.55 26.49
C ALA A 255 -11.20 4.99 26.35
N LEU A 256 -10.30 5.76 25.74
CA LEU A 256 -8.91 5.34 25.52
C LEU A 256 -8.01 5.52 26.75
N ALA A 257 -8.36 6.41 27.68
CA ALA A 257 -7.52 6.78 28.84
C ALA A 257 -7.08 5.59 29.69
N SER A 258 -7.93 4.58 29.85
CA SER A 258 -7.66 3.35 30.60
C SER A 258 -7.14 2.19 29.73
N SER A 259 -6.93 2.42 28.44
CA SER A 259 -6.53 1.41 27.46
C SER A 259 -5.05 1.54 27.07
N PRO A 260 -4.41 0.45 26.57
CA PRO A 260 -3.05 0.53 26.03
C PRO A 260 -2.96 1.43 24.78
N PHE A 261 -4.09 1.81 24.18
CA PHE A 261 -4.16 2.67 23.01
C PHE A 261 -4.14 4.17 23.36
N ASN A 262 -4.13 4.54 24.65
CA ASN A 262 -4.00 5.93 25.12
C ASN A 262 -2.80 6.65 24.50
N GLN A 263 -1.68 5.92 24.32
CA GLN A 263 -0.45 6.43 23.70
C GLN A 263 -0.63 6.99 22.27
N PHE A 264 -1.74 6.67 21.59
CA PHE A 264 -2.01 7.12 20.23
C PHE A 264 -2.84 8.40 20.13
N LEU A 265 -3.37 8.91 21.25
CA LEU A 265 -4.13 10.16 21.30
C LEU A 265 -3.30 11.39 20.93
N ASP A 266 -1.98 11.35 21.17
CA ASP A 266 -1.01 12.33 20.68
C ASP A 266 0.34 11.67 20.39
N PRO A 267 0.67 11.52 19.11
CA PRO A 267 2.01 11.84 18.64
C PRO A 267 1.88 12.86 17.51
N ALA A 268 2.42 14.06 17.75
CA ALA A 268 2.68 15.04 16.72
C ALA A 268 3.61 14.41 15.66
N VAL A 269 3.13 14.39 14.41
CA VAL A 269 3.77 14.81 13.13
C VAL A 269 2.97 14.24 11.95
#